data_AF-A0AAW0LDX8-F1
#
_entry.id   AF-A0AAW0LDX8-F1
#
_cell.length_a   1.000
_cell.length_b   1.000
_cell.length_c   1.000
_cell.angle_alpha   90.00
_cell.angle_beta   90.00
_cell.angle_gamma   90.00
#
_symmetry.space_group_name_H-M   'P 1'
#
loop_
_entity.id
_entity.type
_entity.pdbx_description
1 polymer ?
#
loop_
_entity_poly.entity_id
_entity_poly.type
_entity_poly.pdbx_seq_one_letter_code
_entity_poly.pdbx_strand_id
1 'polypeptide(L)'
;METLLNFTPAFPTFFLMFLLAYLFAFFVVFRNWSPKQKPEASSCLMSLTHGTPAVIMSTRALMNSPTPLSFASPNASFQNFVLEFSIAYFLMDLLHYMVFVPNDLLFIGHHLATLYVFVTCRYVVHHGAVAILVLLFLAEVTSACQNVRSIANLRRADVPLAAKVGGANNLIPRWAWISWMVVIVVAVMISILWVSNLWIFWFRQRSHRAQKKVK
;
A
#
# COMPACT_ATOMS: atom_id res chain seq x y z
N MET A 1 32.50 -3.86 -11.51
CA MET A 1 31.50 -4.90 -11.24
C MET A 1 30.20 -4.21 -10.82
N GLU A 2 29.61 -3.44 -11.74
CA GLU A 2 28.38 -2.62 -11.50
C GLU A 2 27.49 -2.61 -12.75
N THR A 3 27.51 -3.70 -13.52
CA THR A 3 26.83 -3.81 -14.82
C THR A 3 25.94 -5.06 -14.91
N LEU A 4 25.31 -5.45 -13.80
CA LEU A 4 24.41 -6.62 -13.73
C LEU A 4 23.18 -6.43 -12.82
N LEU A 5 22.70 -5.19 -12.66
CA LEU A 5 21.33 -4.94 -12.17
C LEU A 5 20.51 -4.31 -13.30
N ASN A 6 20.41 -5.04 -14.41
CA ASN A 6 19.28 -4.86 -15.32
C ASN A 6 18.03 -5.30 -14.56
N PHE A 7 17.47 -4.38 -13.79
CA PHE A 7 16.17 -4.56 -13.15
C PHE A 7 15.13 -4.73 -14.27
N THR A 8 14.84 -6.00 -14.60
CA THR A 8 13.57 -6.39 -15.21
C THR A 8 12.45 -5.65 -14.47
N PRO A 9 11.39 -5.19 -15.16
CA PRO A 9 10.26 -4.56 -14.48
C PRO A 9 9.80 -5.48 -13.34
N ALA A 10 9.95 -5.05 -12.09
CA ALA A 10 9.69 -5.92 -10.94
C ALA A 10 8.19 -5.99 -10.67
N PHE A 11 7.45 -4.96 -11.09
CA PHE A 11 6.00 -4.87 -10.95
C PHE A 11 5.24 -6.10 -11.48
N PRO A 12 5.37 -6.58 -12.74
CA PRO A 12 4.66 -7.76 -13.21
C PRO A 12 4.98 -9.02 -12.40
N THR A 13 6.24 -9.18 -11.98
CA THR A 13 6.68 -10.30 -11.13
C THR A 13 6.04 -10.24 -9.76
N PHE A 14 6.01 -9.06 -9.12
CA PHE A 14 5.34 -8.89 -7.83
C PHE A 14 3.84 -9.05 -7.94
N PHE A 15 3.22 -8.55 -9.00
CA PHE A 15 1.80 -8.72 -9.21
C PHE A 15 1.45 -10.22 -9.34
N LEU A 16 2.22 -10.97 -10.13
CA LEU A 16 2.06 -12.41 -10.23
C LEU A 16 2.29 -13.10 -8.87
N MET A 17 3.29 -12.67 -8.11
CA MET A 17 3.54 -13.19 -6.76
C MET A 17 2.33 -12.98 -5.84
N PHE A 18 1.74 -11.79 -5.80
CA PHE A 18 0.57 -11.51 -4.96
C PHE A 18 -0.68 -12.22 -5.46
N LEU A 19 -0.87 -12.33 -6.78
CA LEU A 19 -1.93 -13.15 -7.36
C LEU A 19 -1.81 -14.62 -6.91
N LEU A 20 -0.61 -15.20 -7.01
CA LEU A 20 -0.37 -16.58 -6.58
C LEU A 20 -0.54 -16.73 -5.07
N ALA A 21 -0.11 -15.76 -4.27
CA ALA A 21 -0.33 -15.76 -2.82
C ALA A 21 -1.83 -15.71 -2.48
N TYR A 22 -2.60 -14.88 -3.18
CA TYR A 22 -4.06 -14.80 -3.03
C TYR A 22 -4.73 -16.13 -3.41
N LEU A 23 -4.38 -16.71 -4.55
CA LEU A 23 -4.95 -17.99 -5.01
C LEU A 23 -4.56 -19.14 -4.07
N PHE A 24 -3.32 -19.17 -3.58
CA PHE A 24 -2.87 -20.13 -2.58
C PHE A 24 -3.66 -19.99 -1.27
N ALA A 25 -3.84 -18.77 -0.79
CA ALA A 25 -4.67 -18.50 0.38
C ALA A 25 -6.11 -19.01 0.17
N PHE A 26 -6.69 -18.69 -0.99
CA PHE A 26 -8.08 -19.01 -1.32
C PHE A 26 -8.34 -20.51 -1.49
N PHE A 27 -7.51 -21.19 -2.28
CA PHE A 27 -7.71 -22.60 -2.67
C PHE A 27 -7.04 -23.60 -1.74
N VAL A 28 -6.01 -23.20 -0.97
CA VAL A 28 -5.25 -24.11 -0.11
C VAL A 28 -5.47 -23.78 1.36
N VAL A 29 -5.12 -22.57 1.81
CA VAL A 29 -5.16 -22.20 3.24
C VAL A 29 -6.59 -22.15 3.78
N PHE A 30 -7.47 -21.46 3.07
CA PHE A 30 -8.87 -21.27 3.47
C PHE A 30 -9.83 -22.19 2.72
N ARG A 31 -9.34 -23.32 2.18
CA ARG A 31 -10.12 -24.25 1.35
C ARG A 31 -11.43 -24.71 2.00
N ASN A 32 -11.41 -24.89 3.33
CA ASN A 32 -12.53 -25.38 4.14
C ASN A 32 -13.41 -24.27 4.73
N TRP A 33 -13.11 -22.99 4.47
CA TRP A 33 -13.91 -21.88 4.98
C TRP A 33 -15.17 -21.67 4.12
N SER A 34 -16.15 -20.90 4.60
CA SER A 34 -17.34 -20.63 3.79
C SER A 34 -17.00 -19.73 2.59
N PRO A 35 -17.71 -19.84 1.45
CA PRO A 35 -17.49 -18.99 0.28
C PRO A 35 -17.60 -17.48 0.57
N LYS A 36 -18.30 -17.09 1.63
CA LYS A 36 -18.42 -15.68 2.06
C LYS A 36 -17.18 -15.20 2.82
N GLN A 37 -16.52 -16.07 3.59
CA GLN A 37 -15.35 -15.71 4.41
C GLN A 37 -14.02 -15.87 3.64
N LYS A 38 -13.94 -16.80 2.69
CA LYS A 38 -12.69 -17.09 1.95
C LYS A 38 -12.06 -15.86 1.28
N PRO A 39 -12.81 -15.03 0.53
CA PRO A 39 -12.20 -13.92 -0.19
C PRO A 39 -11.51 -12.93 0.76
N GLU A 40 -12.19 -12.54 1.84
CA GLU A 40 -11.69 -11.60 2.84
C GLU A 40 -10.50 -12.18 3.61
N ALA A 41 -10.58 -13.45 4.05
CA ALA A 41 -9.46 -14.11 4.71
C ALA A 41 -8.21 -14.20 3.81
N SER A 42 -8.42 -14.41 2.50
CA SER A 42 -7.35 -14.50 1.51
C SER A 42 -6.70 -13.13 1.26
N SER A 43 -7.49 -12.06 1.17
CA SER A 43 -6.97 -10.69 1.10
C SER A 43 -6.19 -10.34 2.36
N CYS A 44 -6.69 -10.66 3.56
CA CYS A 44 -5.97 -10.41 4.81
C CYS A 44 -4.63 -11.15 4.89
N LEU A 45 -4.58 -12.42 4.46
CA LEU A 45 -3.33 -13.16 4.43
C LEU A 45 -2.34 -12.56 3.41
N MET A 46 -2.82 -12.20 2.22
CA MET A 46 -2.01 -11.51 1.22
C MET A 46 -1.47 -10.17 1.76
N SER A 47 -2.28 -9.39 2.46
CA SER A 47 -1.88 -8.14 3.13
C SER A 47 -0.77 -8.38 4.15
N LEU A 48 -0.85 -9.42 4.98
CA LEU A 48 0.23 -9.78 5.90
C LEU A 48 1.54 -10.15 5.19
N THR A 49 1.45 -10.82 4.02
CA THR A 49 2.62 -11.15 3.19
C THR A 49 3.24 -9.94 2.49
N HIS A 50 2.49 -8.85 2.32
CA HIS A 50 3.01 -7.57 1.84
C HIS A 50 3.57 -6.71 2.98
N GLY A 51 2.77 -6.49 4.03
CA GLY A 51 3.08 -5.54 5.09
C GLY A 51 4.39 -5.85 5.81
N THR A 52 4.67 -7.13 6.09
CA THR A 52 5.91 -7.52 6.79
C THR A 52 7.17 -7.18 5.98
N PRO A 53 7.31 -7.63 4.71
CA PRO A 53 8.39 -7.16 3.84
C PRO A 53 8.40 -5.65 3.63
N ALA A 54 7.24 -5.01 3.45
CA ALA A 54 7.15 -3.57 3.21
C ALA A 54 7.73 -2.75 4.38
N VAL A 55 7.44 -3.13 5.64
CA VAL A 55 8.03 -2.51 6.83
C VAL A 55 9.55 -2.67 6.85
N ILE A 56 10.05 -3.89 6.60
CA ILE A 56 11.48 -4.19 6.63
C ILE A 56 12.22 -3.40 5.53
N MET A 57 11.70 -3.44 4.31
CA MET A 57 12.34 -2.78 3.17
C MET A 57 12.24 -1.25 3.29
N SER A 58 11.11 -0.71 3.75
CA SER A 58 10.96 0.73 3.99
C SER A 58 11.93 1.22 5.07
N THR A 59 12.05 0.48 6.19
CA THR A 59 13.03 0.78 7.24
C THR A 59 14.45 0.83 6.67
N ARG A 60 14.85 -0.20 5.91
CA ARG A 60 16.17 -0.25 5.27
C ARG A 60 16.38 0.90 4.27
N ALA A 61 15.36 1.24 3.49
CA ALA A 61 15.45 2.34 2.53
C ALA A 61 15.61 3.71 3.22
N LEU A 62 14.91 3.91 4.34
CA LEU A 62 14.98 5.14 5.14
C LEU A 62 16.32 5.27 5.88
N MET A 63 16.82 4.19 6.46
CA MET A 63 18.14 4.18 7.15
C MET A 63 19.31 4.48 6.20
N ASN A 64 19.18 4.11 4.92
CA ASN A 64 20.19 4.37 3.89
C ASN A 64 19.93 5.68 3.11
N SER A 65 18.95 6.50 3.53
CA SER A 65 18.67 7.77 2.86
C SER A 65 19.70 8.84 3.25
N PRO A 66 20.07 9.75 2.34
CA PRO A 66 21.04 10.80 2.63
C PRO A 66 20.64 11.69 3.80
N THR A 67 21.62 12.15 4.57
CA THR A 67 21.46 13.16 5.61
C THR A 67 21.97 14.53 5.10
N PRO A 68 21.18 15.61 5.19
CA PRO A 68 19.85 15.71 5.78
C PRO A 68 18.74 15.06 4.93
N LEU A 69 17.73 14.51 5.61
CA LEU A 69 16.61 13.85 4.96
C LEU A 69 15.77 14.88 4.19
N SER A 70 15.58 14.66 2.89
CA SER A 70 14.72 15.50 2.05
C SER A 70 13.56 14.69 1.48
N PHE A 71 12.33 15.09 1.83
CA PHE A 71 11.09 14.47 1.37
C PHE A 71 10.80 14.68 -0.13
N ALA A 72 11.53 15.58 -0.79
CA ALA A 72 11.40 15.85 -2.23
C ALA A 72 12.62 15.36 -3.04
N SER A 73 13.50 14.55 -2.42
CA SER A 73 14.68 14.00 -3.08
C SER A 73 14.31 13.05 -4.24
N PRO A 74 15.19 12.91 -5.25
CA PRO A 74 15.05 11.88 -6.27
C PRO A 74 14.96 10.48 -5.67
N ASN A 75 14.14 9.62 -6.25
CA ASN A 75 13.95 8.28 -5.75
C ASN A 75 15.20 7.42 -5.96
N ALA A 76 15.70 6.82 -4.89
CA ALA A 76 16.76 5.81 -4.98
C ALA A 76 16.23 4.51 -5.62
N SER A 77 17.12 3.72 -6.22
CA SER A 77 16.75 2.44 -6.87
C SER A 77 16.01 1.50 -5.91
N PHE A 78 16.50 1.36 -4.68
CA PHE A 78 15.84 0.53 -3.68
C PHE A 78 14.48 1.09 -3.23
N GLN A 79 14.30 2.40 -3.19
CA GLN A 79 13.00 3.01 -2.90
C GLN A 79 11.99 2.70 -4.03
N ASN A 80 12.43 2.75 -5.30
CA ASN A 80 11.61 2.36 -6.44
C ASN A 80 11.21 0.89 -6.37
N PHE A 81 12.10 -0.01 -5.94
CA PHE A 81 11.78 -1.42 -5.72
C PHE A 81 10.65 -1.62 -4.70
N VAL A 82 10.71 -0.90 -3.57
CA VAL A 82 9.65 -0.95 -2.53
C VAL A 82 8.33 -0.37 -3.02
N LEU A 83 8.37 0.70 -3.83
CA LEU A 83 7.19 1.25 -4.47
C LEU A 83 6.56 0.25 -5.44
N GLU A 84 7.34 -0.42 -6.31
CA GLU A 84 6.80 -1.42 -7.25
C GLU A 84 6.19 -2.63 -6.53
N PHE A 85 6.85 -3.11 -5.47
CA PHE A 85 6.33 -4.15 -4.59
C PHE A 85 4.96 -3.75 -4.00
N SER A 86 4.85 -2.52 -3.52
CA SER A 86 3.61 -2.05 -2.89
C SER A 86 2.52 -1.72 -3.90
N ILE A 87 2.85 -1.15 -5.07
CA ILE A 87 1.89 -0.92 -6.16
C ILE A 87 1.26 -2.24 -6.60
N ALA A 88 2.07 -3.31 -6.73
CA ALA A 88 1.57 -4.63 -7.09
C ALA A 88 0.55 -5.17 -6.07
N TYR A 89 0.85 -5.05 -4.77
CA TYR A 89 -0.06 -5.42 -3.70
C TYR A 89 -1.36 -4.59 -3.73
N PHE A 90 -1.26 -3.26 -3.70
CA PHE A 90 -2.43 -2.38 -3.66
C PHE A 90 -3.34 -2.58 -4.88
N LEU A 91 -2.77 -2.90 -6.05
CA LEU A 91 -3.55 -3.24 -7.24
C LEU A 91 -4.28 -4.57 -7.08
N MET A 92 -3.59 -5.60 -6.59
CA MET A 92 -4.21 -6.92 -6.37
C MET A 92 -5.33 -6.83 -5.31
N ASP A 93 -5.12 -6.07 -4.24
CA ASP A 93 -6.12 -5.89 -3.19
C ASP A 93 -7.30 -5.04 -3.68
N LEU A 94 -7.06 -4.00 -4.49
CA LEU A 94 -8.12 -3.25 -5.16
C LEU A 94 -9.00 -4.16 -6.04
N LEU A 95 -8.39 -5.07 -6.82
CA LEU A 95 -9.13 -6.06 -7.62
C LEU A 95 -9.99 -6.96 -6.73
N HIS A 96 -9.48 -7.38 -5.56
CA HIS A 96 -10.25 -8.13 -4.58
C HIS A 96 -11.49 -7.34 -4.13
N TYR A 97 -11.34 -6.08 -3.70
CA TYR A 97 -12.48 -5.26 -3.27
C TYR A 97 -13.49 -5.03 -4.39
N MET A 98 -13.04 -4.74 -5.61
CA MET A 98 -13.94 -4.53 -6.75
C MET A 98 -14.77 -5.78 -7.10
N VAL A 99 -14.21 -6.98 -6.93
CA VAL A 99 -14.88 -8.24 -7.27
C VAL A 99 -15.76 -8.76 -6.14
N PHE A 100 -15.27 -8.71 -4.90
CA PHE A 100 -15.90 -9.41 -3.77
C PHE A 100 -16.61 -8.49 -2.77
N VAL A 101 -16.21 -7.21 -2.69
CA VAL A 101 -16.75 -6.25 -1.72
C VAL A 101 -16.97 -4.87 -2.37
N PRO A 102 -17.72 -4.76 -3.49
CA PRO A 102 -17.83 -3.53 -4.28
C PRO A 102 -18.52 -2.38 -3.53
N ASN A 103 -19.24 -2.68 -2.45
CA ASN A 103 -19.93 -1.69 -1.63
C ASN A 103 -19.01 -0.97 -0.63
N ASP A 104 -17.77 -1.44 -0.43
CA ASP A 104 -16.81 -0.78 0.46
C ASP A 104 -16.07 0.36 -0.23
N LEU A 105 -16.83 1.42 -0.53
CA LEU A 105 -16.35 2.57 -1.29
C LEU A 105 -15.18 3.30 -0.62
N LEU A 106 -15.10 3.27 0.72
CA LEU A 106 -14.02 3.93 1.44
C LEU A 106 -12.71 3.19 1.24
N PHE A 107 -12.70 1.86 1.37
CA PHE A 107 -11.51 1.05 1.10
C PHE A 107 -11.10 1.13 -0.36
N ILE A 108 -12.05 1.02 -1.30
CA ILE A 108 -11.78 1.16 -2.74
C ILE A 108 -11.18 2.54 -3.05
N GLY A 109 -11.80 3.60 -2.53
CA GLY A 109 -11.34 4.98 -2.71
C GLY A 109 -9.94 5.21 -2.14
N HIS A 110 -9.66 4.65 -0.95
CA HIS A 110 -8.33 4.69 -0.34
C HIS A 110 -7.29 3.99 -1.23
N HIS A 111 -7.57 2.80 -1.73
CA HIS A 111 -6.64 2.05 -2.60
C HIS A 111 -6.36 2.80 -3.90
N LEU A 112 -7.39 3.36 -4.53
CA LEU A 112 -7.24 4.21 -5.73
C LEU A 112 -6.36 5.42 -5.45
N ALA A 113 -6.59 6.10 -4.33
CA ALA A 113 -5.78 7.25 -3.92
C ALA A 113 -4.32 6.87 -3.66
N THR A 114 -4.08 5.78 -2.92
CA THR A 114 -2.75 5.26 -2.64
C THR A 114 -2.03 4.85 -3.92
N LEU A 115 -2.70 4.12 -4.81
CA LEU A 115 -2.16 3.76 -6.13
C LEU A 115 -1.81 5.00 -6.96
N TYR A 116 -2.68 6.01 -7.00
CA TYR A 116 -2.39 7.27 -7.69
C TYR A 116 -1.09 7.92 -7.18
N VAL A 117 -0.93 8.03 -5.85
CA VAL A 117 0.26 8.61 -5.23
C VAL A 117 1.50 7.77 -5.54
N PHE A 118 1.42 6.45 -5.40
CA PHE A 118 2.56 5.55 -5.57
C PHE A 118 3.00 5.48 -7.04
N VAL A 119 2.06 5.28 -7.97
CA VAL A 119 2.32 5.23 -9.41
C VAL A 119 2.89 6.55 -9.90
N THR A 120 2.33 7.69 -9.43
CA THR A 120 2.85 9.00 -9.83
C THR A 120 4.27 9.22 -9.32
N CYS A 121 4.54 8.90 -8.05
CA CYS A 121 5.89 8.99 -7.51
C CYS A 121 6.88 8.10 -8.26
N ARG A 122 6.50 6.84 -8.54
CA ARG A 122 7.38 5.84 -9.15
C ARG A 122 7.62 6.06 -10.65
N TYR A 123 6.57 6.35 -11.41
CA TYR A 123 6.58 6.28 -12.88
C TYR A 123 6.42 7.62 -13.59
N VAL A 124 6.09 8.70 -12.87
CA VAL A 124 5.90 10.02 -13.47
C VAL A 124 6.91 11.03 -12.95
N VAL A 125 6.94 11.25 -11.63
CA VAL A 125 7.73 12.33 -11.03
C VAL A 125 9.13 11.87 -10.62
N HIS A 126 9.30 10.60 -10.26
CA HIS A 126 10.57 10.00 -9.82
C HIS A 126 11.23 10.68 -8.61
N HIS A 127 10.45 11.44 -7.83
CA HIS A 127 10.87 12.08 -6.59
C HIS A 127 9.84 11.78 -5.51
N GLY A 128 10.27 11.84 -4.26
CA GLY A 128 9.35 11.82 -3.14
C GLY A 128 9.13 10.48 -2.45
N ALA A 129 9.84 9.43 -2.86
CA ALA A 129 9.64 8.11 -2.29
C ALA A 129 9.91 8.08 -0.78
N VAL A 130 10.84 8.88 -0.25
CA VAL A 130 11.11 8.98 1.20
C VAL A 130 9.83 9.28 1.98
N ALA A 131 9.04 10.28 1.56
CA ALA A 131 7.80 10.64 2.24
C ALA A 131 6.78 9.49 2.19
N ILE A 132 6.64 8.87 1.02
CA ILE A 132 5.74 7.73 0.82
C ILE A 132 6.16 6.53 1.66
N LEU A 133 7.45 6.23 1.77
CA LEU A 133 7.93 5.09 2.55
C LEU A 133 7.78 5.29 4.06
N VAL A 134 7.84 6.53 4.56
CA VAL A 134 7.47 6.83 5.95
C VAL A 134 5.99 6.53 6.18
N LEU A 135 5.10 6.99 5.29
CA LEU A 135 3.67 6.72 5.40
C LEU A 135 3.36 5.23 5.26
N LEU A 136 4.02 4.54 4.33
CA LEU A 136 3.89 3.10 4.12
C LEU A 136 4.31 2.34 5.38
N PHE A 137 5.46 2.68 5.98
CA PHE A 137 5.91 2.07 7.23
C PHE A 137 4.86 2.22 8.33
N LEU A 138 4.34 3.42 8.54
CA LEU A 138 3.33 3.68 9.58
C LEU A 138 2.03 2.93 9.31
N ALA A 139 1.59 2.90 8.05
CA ALA A 139 0.40 2.17 7.64
C ALA A 139 0.55 0.67 7.91
N GLU A 140 1.65 0.06 7.46
CA GLU A 140 1.84 -1.39 7.52
C GLU A 140 2.08 -1.94 8.93
N VAL A 141 2.70 -1.15 9.82
CA VAL A 141 2.78 -1.53 11.25
C VAL A 141 1.40 -1.68 11.86
N THR A 142 0.44 -0.83 11.45
CA THR A 142 -0.94 -0.91 11.93
C THR A 142 -1.79 -1.92 11.16
N SER A 143 -1.52 -2.14 9.87
CA SER A 143 -2.28 -3.06 9.00
C SER A 143 -2.17 -4.51 9.49
N ALA A 144 -1.01 -4.92 10.02
CA ALA A 144 -0.82 -6.27 10.55
C ALA A 144 -1.83 -6.59 11.67
N CYS A 145 -1.99 -5.66 12.61
CA CYS A 145 -2.98 -5.78 13.69
C CYS A 145 -4.42 -5.79 13.15
N GLN A 146 -4.71 -4.96 12.15
CA GLN A 146 -6.03 -4.89 11.53
C GLN A 146 -6.40 -6.20 10.82
N ASN A 147 -5.49 -6.75 10.01
CA ASN A 147 -5.71 -8.01 9.28
C ASN A 147 -5.89 -9.22 10.21
N VAL A 148 -5.08 -9.33 11.27
CA VAL A 148 -5.24 -10.39 12.29
C VAL A 148 -6.61 -10.29 12.95
N ARG A 149 -7.06 -9.06 13.26
CA ARG A 149 -8.39 -8.82 13.83
C ARG A 149 -9.51 -9.18 12.85
N SER A 150 -9.38 -8.86 11.57
CA SER A 150 -10.36 -9.23 10.54
C SER A 150 -10.50 -10.74 10.42
N ILE A 151 -9.39 -11.48 10.34
CA ILE A 151 -9.40 -12.96 10.33
C ILE A 151 -10.06 -13.52 11.60
N ALA A 152 -9.76 -12.96 12.77
CA ALA A 152 -10.41 -13.37 14.02
C ALA A 152 -11.92 -13.07 14.02
N ASN A 153 -12.33 -11.92 13.50
CA ASN A 153 -13.74 -11.55 13.38
C ASN A 153 -14.53 -12.52 12.50
N LEU A 154 -13.93 -13.04 11.42
CA LEU A 154 -14.56 -14.03 10.55
C LEU A 154 -14.90 -15.33 11.29
N ARG A 155 -14.17 -15.68 12.35
CA ARG A 155 -14.35 -16.90 13.14
C ARG A 155 -14.87 -16.67 14.56
N ARG A 156 -15.31 -15.45 14.88
CA ARG A 156 -15.70 -15.07 16.26
C ARG A 156 -16.86 -15.89 16.82
N ALA A 157 -17.74 -16.40 15.97
CA ALA A 157 -18.87 -17.24 16.38
C ALA A 157 -18.44 -18.66 16.75
N ASP A 158 -17.37 -19.15 16.14
CA ASP A 158 -16.99 -20.57 16.19
C ASP A 158 -15.77 -20.84 17.08
N VAL A 159 -14.96 -19.81 17.36
CA VAL A 159 -13.68 -19.97 18.07
C VAL A 159 -13.61 -18.99 19.25
N PRO A 160 -13.58 -19.47 20.51
CA PRO A 160 -13.54 -18.61 21.70
C PRO A 160 -12.36 -17.63 21.73
N LEU A 161 -11.19 -18.06 21.27
CA LEU A 161 -10.03 -17.17 21.13
C LEU A 161 -10.27 -16.07 20.09
N ALA A 162 -10.91 -16.42 18.97
CA ALA A 162 -11.26 -15.46 17.92
C ALA A 162 -12.36 -14.49 18.40
N ALA A 163 -13.27 -14.93 19.27
CA ALA A 163 -14.21 -14.04 19.94
C ALA A 163 -13.50 -13.01 20.84
N LYS A 164 -12.45 -13.44 21.57
CA LYS A 164 -11.64 -12.55 22.41
C LYS A 164 -10.82 -11.54 21.58
N VAL A 165 -10.24 -11.99 20.47
CA VAL A 165 -9.38 -11.16 19.59
C VAL A 165 -10.21 -10.27 18.65
N GLY A 166 -11.24 -10.81 18.01
CA GLY A 166 -12.12 -10.10 17.08
C GLY A 166 -13.13 -9.20 17.79
N GLY A 167 -13.76 -9.72 18.86
CA GLY A 167 -14.71 -9.01 19.73
C GLY A 167 -14.09 -7.96 20.64
N ALA A 168 -12.82 -7.62 20.42
CA ALA A 168 -12.06 -6.63 21.14
C ALA A 168 -12.51 -5.17 20.91
N ASN A 169 -13.81 -4.90 21.00
CA ASN A 169 -14.35 -3.55 21.20
C ASN A 169 -13.76 -2.87 22.45
N ASN A 170 -13.14 -3.65 23.35
CA ASN A 170 -12.46 -3.17 24.56
C ASN A 170 -10.95 -2.91 24.41
N LEU A 171 -10.27 -3.34 23.31
CA LEU A 171 -8.82 -3.13 23.18
C LEU A 171 -8.45 -1.81 22.49
N ILE A 172 -9.24 -1.38 21.51
CA ILE A 172 -9.06 -0.07 20.84
C ILE A 172 -10.37 0.69 20.97
N PRO A 173 -10.42 1.74 21.79
CA PRO A 173 -11.60 2.58 21.93
C PRO A 173 -12.06 3.11 20.56
N ARG A 174 -13.37 3.20 20.33
CA ARG A 174 -13.94 3.74 19.09
C ARG A 174 -13.36 5.10 18.70
N TRP A 175 -13.12 5.97 19.68
CA TRP A 175 -12.51 7.29 19.44
C TRP A 175 -11.09 7.20 18.88
N ALA A 176 -10.30 6.22 19.33
CA ALA A 176 -8.93 6.02 18.85
C ALA A 176 -8.92 5.53 17.40
N TRP A 177 -9.85 4.62 17.07
CA TRP A 177 -10.04 4.17 15.69
C TRP A 177 -10.52 5.29 14.77
N ILE A 178 -11.50 6.09 15.19
CA ILE A 178 -12.00 7.24 14.42
C ILE A 178 -10.88 8.27 14.22
N SER A 179 -10.13 8.59 15.28
CA SER A 179 -8.97 9.49 15.20
C SER A 179 -7.94 9.00 14.18
N TRP A 180 -7.61 7.70 14.21
CA TRP A 180 -6.69 7.10 13.26
C TRP A 180 -7.20 7.19 11.81
N MET A 181 -8.49 6.95 11.57
CA MET A 181 -9.09 7.11 10.24
C MET A 181 -8.99 8.55 9.74
N VAL A 182 -9.22 9.53 10.61
CA VAL A 182 -9.04 10.96 10.26
C VAL A 182 -7.59 11.23 9.87
N VAL A 183 -6.62 10.75 10.63
CA VAL A 183 -5.18 10.93 10.30
C VAL A 183 -4.84 10.32 8.94
N ILE A 184 -5.32 9.10 8.65
CA ILE A 184 -5.09 8.46 7.35
C ILE A 184 -5.70 9.27 6.22
N VAL A 185 -6.96 9.68 6.36
CA VAL A 185 -7.66 10.46 5.32
C VAL A 185 -6.91 11.78 5.07
N VAL A 186 -6.51 12.49 6.12
CA VAL A 186 -5.75 13.74 6.00
C VAL A 186 -4.39 13.50 5.34
N ALA A 187 -3.65 12.46 5.74
CA ALA A 187 -2.36 12.13 5.14
C ALA A 187 -2.48 11.80 3.65
N VAL A 188 -3.51 11.04 3.26
CA VAL A 188 -3.81 10.73 1.85
C VAL A 188 -4.18 12.00 1.08
N MET A 189 -5.04 12.86 1.63
CA MET A 189 -5.41 14.13 0.99
C MET A 189 -4.21 15.05 0.77
N ILE A 190 -3.36 15.21 1.79
CA ILE A 190 -2.12 15.98 1.69
C ILE A 190 -1.20 15.38 0.62
N SER A 191 -1.07 14.06 0.56
CA SER A 191 -0.27 13.38 -0.46
C SER A 191 -0.79 13.64 -1.88
N ILE A 192 -2.11 13.60 -2.08
CA ILE A 192 -2.74 13.94 -3.37
C ILE A 192 -2.45 15.38 -3.76
N LEU A 193 -2.65 16.33 -2.84
CA LEU A 193 -2.40 17.75 -3.10
C LEU A 193 -0.94 18.01 -3.47
N TRP A 194 -0.02 17.38 -2.75
CA TRP A 194 1.41 17.50 -3.02
C TRP A 194 1.80 16.94 -4.39
N VAL A 195 1.32 15.73 -4.72
CA VAL A 195 1.54 15.11 -6.03
C VAL A 195 0.93 15.95 -7.15
N SER A 196 -0.26 16.50 -6.94
CA SER A 196 -0.93 17.38 -7.91
C SER A 196 -0.17 18.69 -8.13
N ASN A 197 0.43 19.24 -7.08
CA ASN A 197 1.29 20.43 -7.20
C ASN A 197 2.56 20.13 -8.01
N LEU A 198 3.15 18.94 -7.85
CA LEU A 198 4.29 18.49 -8.66
C LEU A 198 3.91 18.36 -10.14
N TRP A 199 2.71 17.85 -10.45
CA TRP A 199 2.16 17.84 -11.81
C TRP A 199 2.04 19.24 -12.40
N ILE A 200 1.46 20.20 -11.66
CA ILE A 200 1.31 21.59 -12.10
C ILE A 200 2.69 22.19 -12.43
N PHE A 201 3.67 21.99 -11.56
CA PHE A 201 5.04 22.43 -11.78
C PHE A 201 5.64 21.84 -13.06
N TRP A 202 5.51 20.53 -13.25
CA TRP A 202 6.02 19.84 -14.43
C TRP A 202 5.35 20.32 -15.73
N PHE A 203 4.02 20.48 -15.74
CA PHE A 203 3.28 21.00 -16.89
C PHE A 203 3.70 22.43 -17.25
N ARG A 204 3.87 23.31 -16.24
CA ARG A 204 4.38 24.67 -16.45
C ARG A 204 5.78 24.64 -17.07
N GLN A 205 6.68 23.81 -16.54
CA GLN A 205 8.03 23.69 -17.07
C GLN A 205 8.05 23.19 -18.52
N ARG A 206 7.21 22.21 -18.85
CA ARG A 206 7.05 21.70 -20.23
C ARG A 206 6.52 22.77 -21.18
N SER A 207 5.52 23.54 -20.75
CA SER A 207 4.97 24.68 -21.50
C SER A 207 6.05 25.74 -21.80
N HIS A 208 6.82 26.15 -20.79
CA HIS A 208 7.93 27.09 -20.98
C HIS A 208 9.01 26.57 -21.95
N ARG A 209 9.37 25.28 -21.87
CA ARG A 209 10.32 24.68 -22.81
C ARG A 209 9.76 24.63 -24.24
N ALA A 210 8.46 24.39 -24.42
CA ALA A 210 7.83 24.44 -25.73
C ALA A 210 7.85 25.86 -26.32
N GLN A 211 7.54 26.89 -25.53
CA GLN A 211 7.61 28.27 -25.99
C GLN A 211 9.03 28.73 -26.35
N LYS A 212 10.06 28.24 -25.62
CA LYS A 212 11.46 28.50 -25.97
C LYS A 212 11.94 27.83 -27.26
N LYS A 213 11.26 26.78 -27.75
CA LYS A 213 11.60 26.11 -29.02
C LYS A 213 10.92 26.74 -30.24
N VAL A 214 9.91 27.59 -30.01
CA VAL A 214 9.13 28.26 -31.06
C VAL A 214 9.66 29.67 -31.35
N LYS A 215 10.50 30.22 -30.46
CA LYS A 215 11.33 31.41 -30.71
C LYS A 215 12.69 30.99 -31.24
#